data_AF-A0A8J7FLG8-F1
#
_entry.id   AF-A0A8J7FLG8-F1
#
_cell.length_a   1.000
_cell.length_b   1.000
_cell.length_c   1.000
_cell.angle_alpha   90.00
_cell.angle_beta   90.00
_cell.angle_gamma   90.00
#
_symmetry.space_group_name_H-M   'P 1'
#
loop_
_entity.id
_entity.type
_entity.pdbx_description
1 polymer ?
#
loop_
_entity_poly.entity_id
_entity_poly.type
_entity_poly.pdbx_seq_one_letter_code
_entity_poly.pdbx_strand_id
1 'polypeptide(L)'
;MAVFNFSNQTLQGNNFNGQNLNGSNFFKTELLGVSFVDTLLRGTNFEESKWLNVNASNANFRPTTNFPTTTFFKANLENVNLSGANLRDVNLSEISTKGINLSNAQLQNANLFKANISGEQSERPNLSGANLTGANLNEANLKAADLTDANFTNANLQKASLEGTILDNTNFTGADFRESNFTDITLSNSIFDLANLSDVQWSDVSAAAGATSTNSSFRGANLTNFSAEDLNLAGADFTNFDASNPTILTGISLADSVLNETNFSGVSAEGIFLEKADLTNANLSGADLSNANLKAAILTGANLTGGIQLDGAFLEEVNLSGVNLTDGNLAGANLNKANLSNGTFIDGADADTVGADFSGISFVDGIAINGDFTNASFVNADLSKADFTGAILTGADFTGANLTDTIITLPGGSTITGTSGADSLTGTAQADLIDGLGGNDTIGGLDGNDTLLGGAGRDSLQGGAGNDSLEGGGGADTLLGGAGNDFLFGNGGNDSLQGGGGADFLAGGSGNDTLFGNAGADVFEIGQGGTDIIKDFVDGVDLFALFEGATTEIQFTDLTIGADSAVSSNTLISLTATNEIIAIVEGVNFSLITEADFD
;
A
#
# COMPACT_ATOMS: atom_id res chain seq x y z
N MET A 1 2.81 66.46 -32.53
CA MET A 1 3.46 65.19 -32.19
C MET A 1 4.87 65.28 -32.73
N ALA A 2 5.88 65.37 -31.87
CA ALA A 2 7.26 65.43 -32.31
C ALA A 2 7.81 63.99 -32.25
N VAL A 3 8.01 63.40 -33.41
CA VAL A 3 8.75 62.15 -33.53
C VAL A 3 10.23 62.51 -33.57
N PHE A 4 10.99 62.04 -32.59
CA PHE A 4 12.41 62.32 -32.52
C PHE A 4 13.22 61.12 -33.02
N ASN A 5 14.39 61.39 -33.59
CA ASN A 5 15.35 60.38 -33.97
C ASN A 5 16.68 60.65 -33.27
N PHE A 6 17.01 59.80 -32.31
CA PHE A 6 18.22 59.80 -31.50
C PHE A 6 19.15 58.62 -31.83
N SER A 7 18.96 57.96 -32.98
CA SER A 7 19.73 56.77 -33.31
C SER A 7 21.24 57.03 -33.31
N ASN A 8 22.01 56.10 -32.72
CA ASN A 8 23.47 56.18 -32.58
C ASN A 8 23.97 57.43 -31.82
N GLN A 9 23.15 58.00 -30.92
CA GLN A 9 23.55 59.13 -30.09
C GLN A 9 23.77 58.70 -28.63
N THR A 10 24.50 59.52 -27.87
CA THR A 10 24.57 59.43 -26.42
C THR A 10 23.74 60.55 -25.82
N LEU A 11 22.75 60.20 -25.00
CA LEU A 11 21.93 61.11 -24.22
C LEU A 11 22.33 60.98 -22.75
N GLN A 12 22.68 62.10 -22.12
CA GLN A 12 23.20 62.12 -20.75
C GLN A 12 22.42 63.12 -19.89
N GLY A 13 21.79 62.63 -18.83
CA GLY A 13 21.04 63.45 -17.86
C GLY A 13 19.76 64.10 -18.41
N ASN A 14 19.31 63.69 -19.60
CA ASN A 14 18.09 64.22 -20.21
C ASN A 14 16.85 63.87 -19.36
N ASN A 15 15.93 64.83 -19.22
CA ASN A 15 14.66 64.64 -18.52
C ASN A 15 13.49 64.76 -19.51
N PHE A 16 12.80 63.64 -19.73
CA PHE A 16 11.64 63.52 -20.60
C PHE A 16 10.35 63.23 -19.83
N ASN A 17 10.33 63.52 -18.53
CA ASN A 17 9.20 63.16 -17.68
C ASN A 17 7.89 63.79 -18.18
N GLY A 18 6.82 62.98 -18.20
CA GLY A 18 5.48 63.38 -18.66
C GLY A 18 5.38 63.72 -20.15
N GLN A 19 6.46 63.57 -20.93
CA GLN A 19 6.46 63.91 -22.35
C GLN A 19 5.77 62.84 -23.21
N ASN A 20 5.39 63.22 -24.42
CA ASN A 20 4.92 62.30 -25.45
C ASN A 20 5.99 62.10 -26.51
N LEU A 21 6.64 60.94 -26.46
CA LEU A 21 7.71 60.52 -27.35
C LEU A 21 7.30 59.32 -28.24
N ASN A 22 6.00 59.03 -28.36
CA ASN A 22 5.51 57.92 -29.17
C ASN A 22 6.06 57.95 -30.61
N GLY A 23 6.45 56.79 -31.12
CA GLY A 23 6.99 56.61 -32.46
C GLY A 23 8.43 57.10 -32.65
N SER A 24 9.10 57.58 -31.58
CA SER A 24 10.48 58.02 -31.66
C SER A 24 11.45 56.86 -31.89
N ASN A 25 12.67 57.18 -32.30
CA ASN A 25 13.71 56.20 -32.57
C ASN A 25 14.94 56.43 -31.68
N PHE A 26 15.31 55.42 -30.91
CA PHE A 26 16.47 55.33 -30.02
C PHE A 26 17.35 54.10 -30.37
N PHE A 27 17.31 53.67 -31.63
CA PHE A 27 18.14 52.57 -32.14
C PHE A 27 19.63 52.83 -31.86
N LYS A 28 20.31 51.91 -31.17
CA LYS A 28 21.74 52.03 -30.79
C LYS A 28 22.07 53.29 -29.98
N THR A 29 21.09 53.87 -29.28
CA THR A 29 21.33 55.03 -28.43
C THR A 29 21.92 54.59 -27.09
N GLU A 30 22.86 55.36 -26.55
CA GLU A 30 23.32 55.25 -25.17
C GLU A 30 22.56 56.25 -24.28
N LEU A 31 21.84 55.76 -23.29
CA LEU A 31 21.04 56.55 -22.34
C LEU A 31 21.69 56.47 -20.97
N LEU A 32 22.31 57.57 -20.55
CA LEU A 32 23.08 57.66 -19.30
C LEU A 32 22.37 58.58 -18.31
N GLY A 33 21.75 58.03 -17.27
CA GLY A 33 21.03 58.82 -16.27
C GLY A 33 19.81 59.56 -16.83
N VAL A 34 19.20 59.02 -17.88
CA VAL A 34 18.01 59.60 -18.54
C VAL A 34 16.75 59.29 -17.71
N SER A 35 15.80 60.21 -17.71
CA SER A 35 14.52 60.06 -17.00
C SER A 35 13.34 60.09 -17.98
N PHE A 36 12.49 59.06 -17.93
CA PHE A 36 11.26 58.84 -18.69
C PHE A 36 10.06 58.61 -17.77
N VAL A 37 10.05 59.22 -16.58
CA VAL A 37 8.97 59.02 -15.61
C VAL A 37 7.65 59.54 -16.18
N ASP A 38 6.61 58.71 -16.15
CA ASP A 38 5.27 59.01 -16.71
C ASP A 38 5.28 59.37 -18.21
N THR A 39 6.32 58.97 -18.96
CA THR A 39 6.48 59.31 -20.38
C THR A 39 5.69 58.36 -21.28
N LEU A 40 5.09 58.86 -22.36
CA LEU A 40 4.48 58.04 -23.41
C LEU A 40 5.54 57.65 -24.44
N LEU A 41 5.78 56.34 -24.60
CA LEU A 41 6.84 55.75 -25.41
C LEU A 41 6.33 54.63 -26.34
N ARG A 42 5.08 54.76 -26.82
CA ARG A 42 4.40 53.76 -27.65
C ARG A 42 5.02 53.69 -29.05
N GLY A 43 5.32 52.50 -29.54
CA GLY A 43 5.92 52.27 -30.86
C GLY A 43 7.30 52.86 -31.02
N THR A 44 8.00 53.05 -29.90
CA THR A 44 9.37 53.56 -29.89
C THR A 44 10.36 52.42 -30.17
N ASN A 45 11.37 52.67 -30.98
CA ASN A 45 12.45 51.71 -31.25
C ASN A 45 13.61 51.94 -30.27
N PHE A 46 13.91 50.96 -29.41
CA PHE A 46 15.06 50.90 -28.51
C PHE A 46 16.00 49.73 -28.83
N GLU A 47 15.95 49.16 -30.04
CA GLU A 47 16.78 48.02 -30.40
C GLU A 47 18.27 48.37 -30.29
N GLU A 48 19.05 47.44 -29.76
CA GLU A 48 20.49 47.57 -29.50
C GLU A 48 20.89 48.81 -28.67
N SER A 49 19.93 49.42 -27.95
CA SER A 49 20.21 50.56 -27.07
C SER A 49 20.87 50.13 -25.77
N LYS A 50 21.59 51.06 -25.13
CA LYS A 50 22.23 50.85 -23.82
C LYS A 50 21.65 51.82 -22.82
N TRP A 51 21.04 51.31 -21.76
CA TRP A 51 20.47 52.08 -20.67
C TRP A 51 21.34 51.87 -19.43
N LEU A 52 21.80 52.98 -18.84
CA LEU A 52 22.56 52.96 -17.60
C LEU A 52 21.97 53.98 -16.62
N ASN A 53 21.52 53.51 -15.46
CA ASN A 53 20.90 54.34 -14.42
C ASN A 53 19.67 55.12 -14.94
N VAL A 54 18.87 54.49 -15.80
CA VAL A 54 17.69 55.12 -16.41
C VAL A 54 16.47 54.90 -15.53
N ASN A 55 15.68 55.95 -15.32
CA ASN A 55 14.40 55.85 -14.62
C ASN A 55 13.23 56.00 -15.61
N ALA A 56 12.49 54.93 -15.84
CA ALA A 56 11.31 54.88 -16.68
C ALA A 56 10.08 54.37 -15.92
N SER A 57 9.99 54.65 -14.62
CA SER A 57 8.84 54.28 -13.80
C SER A 57 7.55 54.87 -14.37
N ASN A 58 6.48 54.08 -14.38
CA ASN A 58 5.15 54.41 -14.92
C ASN A 58 5.13 54.81 -16.42
N ALA A 59 6.23 54.63 -17.16
CA ALA A 59 6.25 54.92 -18.57
C ALA A 59 5.31 53.98 -19.35
N ASN A 60 4.74 54.47 -20.45
CA ASN A 60 3.78 53.73 -21.25
C ASN A 60 4.39 53.32 -22.60
N PHE A 61 4.75 52.05 -22.72
CA PHE A 61 5.32 51.45 -23.92
C PHE A 61 4.30 50.66 -24.74
N ARG A 62 3.08 50.46 -24.23
CA ARG A 62 2.06 49.62 -24.86
C ARG A 62 1.73 50.08 -26.28
N PRO A 63 1.83 49.19 -27.30
CA PRO A 63 1.44 49.53 -28.65
C PRO A 63 -0.06 49.78 -28.75
N THR A 64 -0.47 50.41 -29.85
CA THR A 64 -1.88 50.66 -30.15
C THR A 64 -2.09 50.45 -31.65
N THR A 65 -3.32 50.54 -32.13
CA THR A 65 -3.58 50.51 -33.59
C THR A 65 -2.80 51.59 -34.37
N ASN A 66 -2.39 52.67 -33.70
CA ASN A 66 -1.68 53.80 -34.31
C ASN A 66 -0.16 53.78 -34.06
N PHE A 67 0.34 52.93 -33.16
CA PHE A 67 1.75 52.84 -32.81
C PHE A 67 2.19 51.38 -32.85
N PRO A 68 3.23 51.03 -33.64
CA PRO A 68 3.70 49.65 -33.74
C PRO A 68 4.19 49.14 -32.38
N THR A 69 4.57 47.86 -32.31
CA THR A 69 5.23 47.28 -31.14
C THR A 69 6.47 48.08 -30.76
N THR A 70 6.51 48.56 -29.52
CA THR A 70 7.75 49.08 -28.94
C THR A 70 8.73 47.91 -28.79
N THR A 71 9.98 48.12 -29.18
CA THR A 71 10.98 47.05 -29.19
C THR A 71 12.26 47.47 -28.48
N PHE A 72 12.80 46.57 -27.68
CA PHE A 72 14.07 46.62 -26.97
C PHE A 72 14.99 45.50 -27.45
N PHE A 73 14.77 44.95 -28.63
CA PHE A 73 15.53 43.81 -29.12
C PHE A 73 17.04 44.02 -28.93
N LYS A 74 17.71 43.12 -28.20
CA LYS A 74 19.14 43.20 -27.88
C LYS A 74 19.60 44.45 -27.11
N ALA A 75 18.70 45.12 -26.41
CA ALA A 75 19.06 46.23 -25.54
C ALA A 75 19.79 45.74 -24.28
N ASN A 76 20.67 46.59 -23.73
CA ASN A 76 21.36 46.35 -22.46
C ASN A 76 20.84 47.33 -21.40
N LEU A 77 20.28 46.81 -20.30
CA LEU A 77 19.63 47.57 -19.24
C LEU A 77 20.34 47.37 -17.90
N GLU A 78 21.17 48.33 -17.49
CA GLU A 78 21.88 48.30 -16.21
C GLU A 78 21.34 49.38 -15.25
N ASN A 79 20.92 48.95 -14.05
CA ASN A 79 20.31 49.79 -13.01
C ASN A 79 19.10 50.58 -13.54
N VAL A 80 18.16 49.89 -14.18
CA VAL A 80 17.00 50.50 -14.83
C VAL A 80 15.75 50.31 -13.96
N ASN A 81 15.07 51.41 -13.66
CA ASN A 81 13.79 51.38 -12.96
C ASN A 81 12.62 51.42 -13.96
N LEU A 82 11.85 50.33 -14.03
CA LEU A 82 10.64 50.18 -14.84
C LEU A 82 9.41 49.88 -13.95
N SER A 83 9.48 50.19 -12.66
CA SER A 83 8.35 49.98 -11.75
C SER A 83 7.08 50.66 -12.25
N GLY A 84 5.97 49.94 -12.24
CA GLY A 84 4.67 50.41 -12.74
C GLY A 84 4.59 50.68 -14.25
N ALA A 85 5.65 50.40 -15.02
CA ALA A 85 5.65 50.65 -16.46
C ALA A 85 4.64 49.75 -17.18
N ASN A 86 4.01 50.29 -18.23
CA ASN A 86 3.13 49.53 -19.11
C ASN A 86 3.92 48.96 -20.29
N LEU A 87 4.38 47.73 -20.14
CA LEU A 87 5.19 46.95 -21.07
C LEU A 87 4.37 45.89 -21.82
N ARG A 88 3.04 46.03 -21.86
CA ARG A 88 2.16 45.09 -22.55
C ARG A 88 2.48 45.01 -24.02
N ASP A 89 2.52 43.78 -24.55
CA ASP A 89 2.77 43.50 -25.96
C ASP A 89 4.12 44.06 -26.48
N VAL A 90 5.06 44.39 -25.58
CA VAL A 90 6.40 44.92 -25.92
C VAL A 90 7.35 43.80 -26.31
N ASN A 91 8.22 44.06 -27.28
CA ASN A 91 9.30 43.15 -27.61
C ASN A 91 10.53 43.41 -26.74
N LEU A 92 10.80 42.52 -25.79
CA LEU A 92 11.95 42.52 -24.88
C LEU A 92 12.91 41.35 -25.19
N SER A 93 12.84 40.75 -26.38
CA SER A 93 13.64 39.55 -26.68
C SER A 93 15.14 39.86 -26.73
N GLU A 94 15.94 38.91 -26.25
CA GLU A 94 17.41 38.98 -26.22
C GLU A 94 17.97 40.20 -25.46
N ILE A 95 17.20 40.84 -24.58
CA ILE A 95 17.76 41.89 -23.71
C ILE A 95 18.76 41.29 -22.73
N SER A 96 19.72 42.10 -22.30
CA SER A 96 20.55 41.81 -21.14
C SER A 96 20.25 42.80 -20.04
N THR A 97 20.09 42.33 -18.81
CA THR A 97 19.82 43.20 -17.67
C THR A 97 20.82 42.98 -16.54
N LYS A 98 20.95 44.01 -15.69
CA LYS A 98 21.66 43.93 -14.41
C LYS A 98 21.06 44.97 -13.47
N GLY A 99 20.37 44.54 -12.41
CA GLY A 99 19.72 45.46 -11.48
C GLY A 99 18.51 46.18 -12.10
N ILE A 100 17.64 45.44 -12.78
CA ILE A 100 16.37 45.96 -13.28
C ILE A 100 15.28 45.83 -12.20
N ASN A 101 14.37 46.80 -12.13
CA ASN A 101 13.19 46.78 -11.26
C ASN A 101 11.94 46.82 -12.12
N LEU A 102 11.19 45.72 -12.17
CA LEU A 102 9.89 45.57 -12.86
C LEU A 102 8.73 45.48 -11.85
N SER A 103 8.89 45.97 -10.61
CA SER A 103 7.85 45.86 -9.59
C SER A 103 6.55 46.51 -10.04
N ASN A 104 5.44 45.76 -9.97
CA ASN A 104 4.12 46.18 -10.47
C ASN A 104 4.08 46.54 -11.97
N ALA A 105 5.08 46.15 -12.76
CA ALA A 105 5.07 46.38 -14.20
C ALA A 105 4.06 45.46 -14.89
N GLN A 106 3.48 45.96 -15.97
CA GLN A 106 2.51 45.24 -16.79
C GLN A 106 3.23 44.64 -18.01
N LEU A 107 3.59 43.37 -17.96
CA LEU A 107 4.28 42.63 -19.03
C LEU A 107 3.36 41.65 -19.78
N GLN A 108 2.04 41.87 -19.76
CA GLN A 108 1.13 40.94 -20.41
C GLN A 108 1.44 40.80 -21.90
N ASN A 109 1.54 39.56 -22.38
CA ASN A 109 1.93 39.19 -23.75
C ASN A 109 3.28 39.77 -24.20
N ALA A 110 4.15 40.20 -23.28
CA ALA A 110 5.48 40.67 -23.65
C ALA A 110 6.32 39.51 -24.21
N ASN A 111 7.16 39.80 -25.19
CA ASN A 111 8.10 38.83 -25.74
C ASN A 111 9.46 38.96 -25.03
N LEU A 112 9.75 38.09 -24.07
CA LEU A 112 11.03 37.96 -23.37
C LEU A 112 11.85 36.77 -23.88
N PHE A 113 11.65 36.34 -25.13
CA PHE A 113 12.40 35.25 -25.73
C PHE A 113 13.91 35.44 -25.56
N LYS A 114 14.57 34.50 -24.89
CA LYS A 114 16.02 34.53 -24.57
C LYS A 114 16.49 35.81 -23.87
N ALA A 115 15.59 36.50 -23.16
CA ALA A 115 15.98 37.63 -22.31
C ALA A 115 16.84 37.15 -21.14
N ASN A 116 17.83 37.94 -20.74
CA ASN A 116 18.57 37.74 -19.51
C ASN A 116 18.08 38.72 -18.43
N ILE A 117 17.20 38.22 -17.56
CA ILE A 117 16.64 38.91 -16.39
C ILE A 117 17.15 38.30 -15.08
N SER A 118 18.41 37.86 -15.07
CA SER A 118 19.04 37.33 -13.86
C SER A 118 19.22 38.40 -12.77
N GLY A 119 18.97 38.05 -11.52
CA GLY A 119 19.11 38.96 -10.37
C GLY A 119 18.10 40.12 -10.36
N GLU A 120 17.00 39.96 -11.09
CA GLU A 120 15.83 40.86 -11.08
C GLU A 120 15.27 40.99 -9.65
N GLN A 121 14.78 42.18 -9.26
CA GLN A 121 14.39 42.51 -7.88
C GLN A 121 12.90 42.87 -7.74
N SER A 122 12.04 42.31 -8.57
CA SER A 122 10.63 42.71 -8.64
C SER A 122 9.76 42.08 -7.58
N GLU A 123 8.66 42.78 -7.32
CA GLU A 123 7.51 42.21 -6.65
C GLU A 123 6.27 42.49 -7.50
N ARG A 124 5.42 41.48 -7.63
CA ARG A 124 4.13 41.54 -8.35
C ARG A 124 4.20 41.99 -9.81
N PRO A 125 5.17 41.56 -10.64
CA PRO A 125 5.06 41.78 -12.07
C PRO A 125 3.89 40.95 -12.62
N ASN A 126 3.13 41.51 -13.57
CA ASN A 126 2.13 40.71 -14.29
C ASN A 126 2.71 40.27 -15.63
N LEU A 127 3.01 38.98 -15.73
CA LEU A 127 3.63 38.30 -16.88
C LEU A 127 2.63 37.42 -17.63
N SER A 128 1.32 37.65 -17.45
CA SER A 128 0.32 36.79 -18.09
C SER A 128 0.46 36.76 -19.62
N GLY A 129 0.45 35.56 -20.20
CA GLY A 129 0.67 35.34 -21.63
C GLY A 129 2.07 35.70 -22.15
N ALA A 130 3.03 36.03 -21.29
CA ALA A 130 4.37 36.40 -21.72
C ALA A 130 5.15 35.19 -22.28
N ASN A 131 5.97 35.44 -23.29
CA ASN A 131 6.86 34.42 -23.86
C ASN A 131 8.27 34.58 -23.27
N LEU A 132 8.65 33.69 -22.35
CA LEU A 132 9.95 33.58 -21.70
C LEU A 132 10.76 32.37 -22.19
N THR A 133 10.45 31.83 -23.36
CA THR A 133 11.16 30.67 -23.90
C THR A 133 12.68 30.93 -23.96
N GLY A 134 13.46 30.05 -23.33
CA GLY A 134 14.91 30.13 -23.25
C GLY A 134 15.44 31.34 -22.47
N ALA A 135 14.60 32.05 -21.71
CA ALA A 135 15.04 33.18 -20.89
C ALA A 135 15.91 32.71 -19.72
N ASN A 136 16.84 33.56 -19.30
CA ASN A 136 17.64 33.35 -18.09
C ASN A 136 17.07 34.21 -16.96
N LEU A 137 16.48 33.55 -15.97
CA LEU A 137 15.87 34.11 -14.76
C LEU A 137 16.61 33.65 -13.49
N ASN A 138 17.88 33.26 -13.60
CA ASN A 138 18.68 32.87 -12.45
C ASN A 138 18.66 33.96 -11.36
N GLU A 139 18.33 33.60 -10.12
CA GLU A 139 18.20 34.52 -8.97
C GLU A 139 17.14 35.64 -9.18
N ALA A 140 16.20 35.48 -10.12
CA ALA A 140 15.14 36.46 -10.32
C ALA A 140 14.13 36.43 -9.16
N ASN A 141 13.73 37.61 -8.68
CA ASN A 141 12.65 37.75 -7.72
C ASN A 141 11.30 37.88 -8.45
N LEU A 142 10.55 36.77 -8.56
CA LEU A 142 9.22 36.75 -9.17
C LEU A 142 8.11 36.71 -8.12
N LYS A 143 8.39 37.17 -6.90
CA LYS A 143 7.43 37.13 -5.80
C LYS A 143 6.09 37.75 -6.18
N ALA A 144 5.02 37.00 -5.93
CA ALA A 144 3.64 37.34 -6.21
C ALA A 144 3.37 37.73 -7.67
N ALA A 145 4.16 37.19 -8.60
CA ALA A 145 3.93 37.37 -10.03
C ALA A 145 2.70 36.59 -10.50
N ASP A 146 1.97 37.19 -11.44
CA ASP A 146 0.92 36.53 -12.21
C ASP A 146 1.55 35.94 -13.48
N LEU A 147 1.71 34.62 -13.53
CA LEU A 147 2.33 33.86 -14.63
C LEU A 147 1.28 33.11 -15.47
N THR A 148 0.01 33.49 -15.37
CA THR A 148 -1.10 32.85 -16.08
C THR A 148 -0.83 32.81 -17.59
N ASP A 149 -0.99 31.66 -18.24
CA ASP A 149 -0.75 31.44 -19.69
C ASP A 149 0.69 31.75 -20.17
N ALA A 150 1.65 31.98 -19.26
CA ALA A 150 3.02 32.30 -19.64
C ALA A 150 3.79 31.05 -20.12
N ASN A 151 4.75 31.26 -21.02
CA ASN A 151 5.58 30.19 -21.57
C ASN A 151 7.05 30.35 -21.18
N PHE A 152 7.54 29.44 -20.36
CA PHE A 152 8.90 29.31 -19.84
C PHE A 152 9.66 28.11 -20.41
N THR A 153 9.28 27.61 -21.60
CA THR A 153 9.94 26.47 -22.22
C THR A 153 11.47 26.66 -22.25
N ASN A 154 12.23 25.72 -21.69
CA ASN A 154 13.69 25.75 -21.56
C ASN A 154 14.27 27.00 -20.86
N ALA A 155 13.48 27.67 -20.01
CA ALA A 155 13.96 28.80 -19.21
C ALA A 155 14.83 28.32 -18.03
N ASN A 156 15.83 29.11 -17.66
CA ASN A 156 16.63 28.89 -16.47
C ASN A 156 16.04 29.68 -15.30
N LEU A 157 15.41 29.01 -14.34
CA LEU A 157 14.83 29.60 -13.13
C LEU A 157 15.63 29.23 -11.86
N GLN A 158 16.86 28.73 -11.98
CA GLN A 158 17.65 28.39 -10.79
C GLN A 158 17.66 29.52 -9.76
N LYS A 159 17.46 29.19 -8.49
CA LYS A 159 17.45 30.16 -7.37
C LYS A 159 16.42 31.29 -7.50
N ALA A 160 15.43 31.16 -8.40
CA ALA A 160 14.37 32.13 -8.51
C ALA A 160 13.46 32.05 -7.28
N SER A 161 12.94 33.21 -6.86
CA SER A 161 11.88 33.28 -5.84
C SER A 161 10.52 33.27 -6.52
N LEU A 162 9.73 32.24 -6.26
CA LEU A 162 8.39 32.04 -6.82
C LEU A 162 7.29 32.12 -5.76
N GLU A 163 7.61 32.68 -4.59
CA GLU A 163 6.67 32.87 -3.47
C GLU A 163 5.41 33.61 -3.91
N GLY A 164 4.22 33.07 -3.62
CA GLY A 164 2.95 33.73 -3.88
C GLY A 164 2.55 33.81 -5.35
N THR A 165 3.24 33.09 -6.24
CA THR A 165 2.98 33.16 -7.69
C THR A 165 1.71 32.44 -8.10
N ILE A 166 1.08 32.94 -9.17
CA ILE A 166 -0.07 32.30 -9.81
C ILE A 166 0.42 31.56 -11.05
N LEU A 167 0.30 30.24 -11.02
CA LEU A 167 0.72 29.30 -12.07
C LEU A 167 -0.55 28.62 -12.66
N ASP A 168 -1.29 29.36 -13.49
CA ASP A 168 -2.47 28.85 -14.19
C ASP A 168 -2.19 28.73 -15.69
N ASN A 169 -2.32 27.53 -16.25
CA ASN A 169 -1.98 27.21 -17.64
C ASN A 169 -0.54 27.62 -18.03
N THR A 170 0.39 27.60 -17.08
CA THR A 170 1.78 28.01 -17.32
C THR A 170 2.59 26.84 -17.89
N ASN A 171 3.38 27.09 -18.93
CA ASN A 171 4.22 26.07 -19.56
C ASN A 171 5.68 26.21 -19.12
N PHE A 172 6.19 25.25 -18.36
CA PHE A 172 7.56 25.11 -17.90
C PHE A 172 8.31 23.94 -18.52
N THR A 173 7.92 23.46 -19.71
CA THR A 173 8.58 22.31 -20.33
C THR A 173 10.10 22.51 -20.45
N GLY A 174 10.90 21.60 -19.88
CA GLY A 174 12.36 21.65 -19.91
C GLY A 174 12.98 22.79 -19.09
N ALA A 175 12.21 23.49 -18.25
CA ALA A 175 12.73 24.55 -17.39
C ALA A 175 13.58 23.99 -16.24
N ASP A 176 14.52 24.79 -15.75
CA ASP A 176 15.44 24.39 -14.66
C ASP A 176 15.16 25.21 -13.40
N PHE A 177 14.71 24.54 -12.33
CA PHE A 177 14.30 25.13 -11.07
C PHE A 177 15.23 24.82 -9.89
N ARG A 178 16.39 24.20 -10.11
CA ARG A 178 17.26 23.80 -9.00
C ARG A 178 17.54 24.95 -8.03
N GLU A 179 17.50 24.64 -6.74
CA GLU A 179 17.69 25.59 -5.64
C GLU A 179 16.64 26.74 -5.59
N SER A 180 15.52 26.60 -6.30
CA SER A 180 14.42 27.58 -6.23
C SER A 180 13.47 27.28 -5.08
N ASN A 181 12.75 28.31 -4.64
CA ASN A 181 11.77 28.18 -3.57
C ASN A 181 10.35 28.47 -4.08
N PHE A 182 9.42 27.57 -3.76
CA PHE A 182 8.00 27.71 -4.04
C PHE A 182 7.23 27.64 -2.73
N THR A 183 6.63 28.75 -2.35
CA THR A 183 5.75 28.83 -1.17
C THR A 183 4.52 29.65 -1.55
N ASP A 184 3.37 29.34 -0.96
CA ASP A 184 2.10 30.06 -1.19
C ASP A 184 1.69 30.14 -2.68
N ILE A 185 2.01 29.11 -3.48
CA ILE A 185 1.72 29.13 -4.92
C ILE A 185 0.28 28.69 -5.21
N THR A 186 -0.33 29.33 -6.21
CA THR A 186 -1.57 28.85 -6.82
C THR A 186 -1.23 28.06 -8.07
N LEU A 187 -1.68 26.81 -8.18
CA LEU A 187 -1.33 25.91 -9.27
C LEU A 187 -2.56 25.33 -9.96
N SER A 188 -2.63 25.45 -11.30
CA SER A 188 -3.62 24.78 -12.14
C SER A 188 -3.15 24.63 -13.58
N ASN A 189 -3.44 23.47 -14.18
CA ASN A 189 -3.22 23.10 -15.58
C ASN A 189 -1.81 23.44 -16.11
N SER A 190 -0.81 23.47 -15.23
CA SER A 190 0.54 23.89 -15.59
C SER A 190 1.39 22.68 -15.97
N ILE A 191 2.34 22.89 -16.88
CA ILE A 191 3.14 21.82 -17.49
C ILE A 191 4.59 21.94 -17.02
N PHE A 192 5.07 20.96 -16.28
CA PHE A 192 6.46 20.80 -15.84
C PHE A 192 7.17 19.63 -16.55
N ASP A 193 6.66 19.19 -17.70
CA ASP A 193 7.27 18.10 -18.47
C ASP A 193 8.76 18.34 -18.73
N LEU A 194 9.60 17.35 -18.50
CA LEU A 194 11.06 17.42 -18.66
C LEU A 194 11.74 18.50 -17.80
N ALA A 195 11.03 19.13 -16.85
CA ALA A 195 11.61 20.15 -15.99
C ALA A 195 12.55 19.53 -14.96
N ASN A 196 13.54 20.30 -14.52
CA ASN A 196 14.43 19.92 -13.44
C ASN A 196 13.99 20.57 -12.13
N LEU A 197 13.36 19.77 -11.27
CA LEU A 197 12.86 20.12 -9.94
C LEU A 197 13.70 19.47 -8.84
N SER A 198 14.94 19.04 -9.14
CA SER A 198 15.77 18.38 -8.13
C SER A 198 16.15 19.34 -6.99
N ASP A 199 16.06 18.84 -5.77
CA ASP A 199 16.33 19.57 -4.52
C ASP A 199 15.40 20.81 -4.33
N VAL A 200 14.23 20.81 -4.97
CA VAL A 200 13.22 21.85 -4.83
C VAL A 200 12.26 21.51 -3.69
N GLN A 201 11.86 22.54 -2.94
CA GLN A 201 10.93 22.44 -1.81
C GLN A 201 9.67 23.21 -2.14
N TRP A 202 8.51 22.57 -1.98
CA TRP A 202 7.20 23.20 -2.13
C TRP A 202 6.47 23.21 -0.79
N SER A 203 5.91 24.34 -0.40
CA SER A 203 4.97 24.43 0.73
C SER A 203 3.74 25.27 0.36
N ASP A 204 2.62 24.99 1.01
CA ASP A 204 1.39 25.79 0.90
C ASP A 204 0.87 25.95 -0.54
N VAL A 205 0.89 24.85 -1.31
CA VAL A 205 0.42 24.85 -2.71
C VAL A 205 -1.08 24.62 -2.75
N SER A 206 -1.80 25.59 -3.30
CA SER A 206 -3.25 25.56 -3.43
C SER A 206 -3.67 25.45 -4.90
N ALA A 207 -4.74 24.69 -5.14
CA ALA A 207 -5.42 24.74 -6.44
C ALA A 207 -6.04 26.13 -6.66
N ALA A 208 -6.18 26.55 -7.91
CA ALA A 208 -6.86 27.80 -8.26
C ALA A 208 -8.28 27.88 -7.66
N ALA A 209 -8.73 29.09 -7.34
CA ALA A 209 -10.01 29.31 -6.66
C ALA A 209 -11.18 28.63 -7.39
N GLY A 210 -11.83 27.67 -6.73
CA GLY A 210 -12.94 26.89 -7.28
C GLY A 210 -12.53 25.60 -8.00
N ALA A 211 -11.23 25.31 -8.14
CA ALA A 211 -10.72 24.03 -8.61
C ALA A 211 -10.49 23.08 -7.42
N THR A 212 -10.87 21.82 -7.60
CA THR A 212 -10.56 20.73 -6.66
C THR A 212 -9.27 20.02 -7.02
N SER A 213 -8.78 20.20 -8.26
CA SER A 213 -7.59 19.58 -8.79
C SER A 213 -6.68 20.57 -9.50
N THR A 214 -5.39 20.23 -9.56
CA THR A 214 -4.43 21.04 -10.32
C THR A 214 -4.32 20.55 -11.76
N ASN A 215 -4.48 19.25 -12.04
CA ASN A 215 -4.28 18.67 -13.38
C ASN A 215 -2.93 19.08 -14.01
N SER A 216 -1.88 19.18 -13.20
CA SER A 216 -0.55 19.58 -13.66
C SER A 216 0.22 18.38 -14.21
N SER A 217 1.07 18.61 -15.20
CA SER A 217 1.86 17.54 -15.84
C SER A 217 3.31 17.62 -15.40
N PHE A 218 3.92 16.50 -15.02
CA PHE A 218 5.31 16.36 -14.56
C PHE A 218 6.06 15.30 -15.37
N ARG A 219 5.65 15.08 -16.62
CA ARG A 219 6.10 13.90 -17.36
C ARG A 219 7.57 13.99 -17.74
N GLY A 220 8.36 12.98 -17.36
CA GLY A 220 9.81 12.98 -17.57
C GLY A 220 10.55 14.05 -16.77
N ALA A 221 9.92 14.67 -15.77
CA ALA A 221 10.57 15.64 -14.90
C ALA A 221 11.55 14.94 -13.94
N ASN A 222 12.57 15.68 -13.52
CA ASN A 222 13.49 15.22 -12.48
C ASN A 222 13.07 15.81 -11.12
N LEU A 223 12.53 14.96 -10.24
CA LEU A 223 12.10 15.30 -8.88
C LEU A 223 13.01 14.68 -7.81
N THR A 224 14.30 14.49 -8.10
CA THR A 224 15.26 13.95 -7.12
C THR A 224 15.30 14.82 -5.86
N ASN A 225 15.08 14.24 -4.68
CA ASN A 225 14.98 14.94 -3.39
C ASN A 225 13.96 16.08 -3.37
N PHE A 226 12.95 16.03 -4.24
CA PHE A 226 11.83 16.96 -4.16
C PHE A 226 11.05 16.64 -2.89
N SER A 227 10.73 17.65 -2.08
CA SER A 227 9.80 17.42 -0.98
C SER A 227 8.78 18.51 -0.87
N ALA A 228 7.60 18.05 -0.51
CA ALA A 228 6.46 18.89 -0.33
C ALA A 228 5.49 18.26 0.65
N GLU A 229 4.99 19.10 1.55
CA GLU A 229 4.02 18.72 2.58
C GLU A 229 2.77 19.59 2.37
N ASP A 230 1.61 19.03 2.69
CA ASP A 230 0.32 19.73 2.62
C ASP A 230 -0.01 20.27 1.21
N LEU A 231 0.38 19.56 0.14
CA LEU A 231 0.05 19.95 -1.23
C LEU A 231 -1.32 19.48 -1.67
N ASN A 232 -1.95 20.25 -2.56
CA ASN A 232 -2.95 19.70 -3.48
C ASN A 232 -2.33 19.52 -4.87
N LEU A 233 -2.11 18.28 -5.29
CA LEU A 233 -1.69 17.88 -6.64
C LEU A 233 -2.69 16.92 -7.29
N ALA A 234 -3.97 16.99 -6.92
CA ALA A 234 -4.98 16.13 -7.50
C ALA A 234 -5.00 16.21 -9.04
N GLY A 235 -5.17 15.06 -9.68
CA GLY A 235 -5.16 14.90 -11.14
C GLY A 235 -3.79 15.09 -11.81
N ALA A 236 -2.70 15.23 -11.06
CA ALA A 236 -1.37 15.42 -11.65
C ALA A 236 -0.84 14.16 -12.36
N ASP A 237 -0.09 14.35 -13.44
CA ASP A 237 0.48 13.28 -14.25
C ASP A 237 2.00 13.18 -14.07
N PHE A 238 2.48 12.11 -13.43
CA PHE A 238 3.89 11.81 -13.20
C PHE A 238 4.46 10.78 -14.17
N THR A 239 3.70 10.33 -15.17
CA THR A 239 4.14 9.28 -16.10
C THR A 239 5.39 9.66 -16.87
N ASN A 240 6.11 8.67 -17.39
CA ASN A 240 7.26 8.91 -18.25
C ASN A 240 6.84 9.76 -19.48
N PHE A 241 7.71 10.70 -19.89
CA PHE A 241 7.44 11.49 -21.09
C PHE A 241 7.51 10.61 -22.34
N ASP A 242 8.55 9.78 -22.41
CA ASP A 242 8.73 8.68 -23.35
C ASP A 242 9.73 7.66 -22.78
N ALA A 243 10.05 6.60 -23.51
CA ALA A 243 10.98 5.55 -23.06
C ALA A 243 12.43 6.02 -22.84
N SER A 244 12.83 7.16 -23.40
CA SER A 244 14.16 7.77 -23.23
C SER A 244 14.17 8.85 -22.14
N ASN A 245 13.01 9.31 -21.70
CA ASN A 245 12.83 10.39 -20.74
C ASN A 245 11.90 9.93 -19.60
N PRO A 246 12.41 9.06 -18.70
CA PRO A 246 11.66 8.63 -17.54
C PRO A 246 11.49 9.77 -16.52
N THR A 247 10.38 9.74 -15.78
CA THR A 247 10.22 10.61 -14.61
C THR A 247 11.11 10.08 -13.49
N ILE A 248 11.87 10.95 -12.83
CA ILE A 248 12.80 10.58 -11.76
C ILE A 248 12.19 10.98 -10.42
N LEU A 249 11.87 10.00 -9.57
CA LEU A 249 11.17 10.18 -8.30
C LEU A 249 12.03 9.80 -7.07
N THR A 250 13.34 9.65 -7.25
CA THR A 250 14.25 9.18 -6.19
C THR A 250 14.27 10.15 -5.01
N GLY A 251 13.97 9.65 -3.80
CA GLY A 251 14.01 10.43 -2.57
C GLY A 251 12.90 11.48 -2.44
N ILE A 252 11.81 11.35 -3.20
CA ILE A 252 10.69 12.28 -3.15
C ILE A 252 9.83 12.07 -1.89
N SER A 253 9.38 13.17 -1.28
CA SER A 253 8.39 13.17 -0.20
C SER A 253 7.15 14.00 -0.58
N LEU A 254 5.97 13.39 -0.48
CA LEU A 254 4.66 13.99 -0.68
C LEU A 254 3.73 13.66 0.51
N ALA A 255 4.28 13.71 1.72
CA ALA A 255 3.51 13.43 2.94
C ALA A 255 2.33 14.40 3.10
N ASP A 256 1.26 13.91 3.74
CA ASP A 256 0.07 14.70 4.08
C ASP A 256 -0.57 15.44 2.86
N SER A 257 -0.28 14.99 1.64
CA SER A 257 -0.70 15.66 0.40
C SER A 257 -1.94 15.03 -0.21
N VAL A 258 -2.73 15.86 -0.90
CA VAL A 258 -3.90 15.46 -1.69
C VAL A 258 -3.43 15.11 -3.11
N LEU A 259 -3.43 13.81 -3.42
CA LEU A 259 -2.94 13.19 -4.66
C LEU A 259 -4.04 12.38 -5.36
N ASN A 260 -5.32 12.69 -5.12
CA ASN A 260 -6.42 11.94 -5.72
C ASN A 260 -6.39 12.06 -7.25
N GLU A 261 -6.74 10.97 -7.95
CA GLU A 261 -6.74 10.88 -9.42
C GLU A 261 -5.38 11.15 -10.09
N THR A 262 -4.28 11.12 -9.33
CA THR A 262 -2.93 11.26 -9.90
C THR A 262 -2.55 10.05 -10.74
N ASN A 263 -1.65 10.24 -11.71
CA ASN A 263 -1.19 9.19 -12.60
C ASN A 263 0.31 8.91 -12.41
N PHE A 264 0.60 7.77 -11.80
CA PHE A 264 1.94 7.22 -11.58
C PHE A 264 2.19 5.95 -12.43
N SER A 265 1.37 5.66 -13.45
CA SER A 265 1.48 4.38 -14.16
C SER A 265 2.85 4.17 -14.81
N GLY A 266 3.47 3.02 -14.55
CA GLY A 266 4.73 2.60 -15.17
C GLY A 266 5.98 3.40 -14.77
N VAL A 267 5.92 4.17 -13.68
CA VAL A 267 7.08 4.91 -13.16
C VAL A 267 7.82 4.10 -12.10
N SER A 268 9.11 4.36 -11.92
CA SER A 268 9.86 3.88 -10.75
C SER A 268 9.87 4.98 -9.69
N ALA A 269 9.23 4.68 -8.57
CA ALA A 269 9.06 5.50 -7.38
C ALA A 269 9.56 4.74 -6.14
N GLU A 270 10.64 3.97 -6.30
CA GLU A 270 11.29 3.24 -5.20
C GLU A 270 11.60 4.19 -4.03
N GLY A 271 11.19 3.79 -2.82
CA GLY A 271 11.44 4.55 -1.59
C GLY A 271 10.65 5.86 -1.48
N ILE A 272 9.62 6.07 -2.30
CA ILE A 272 8.76 7.27 -2.19
C ILE A 272 8.11 7.38 -0.81
N PHE A 273 8.02 8.60 -0.29
CA PHE A 273 7.40 8.88 1.00
C PHE A 273 6.01 9.51 0.81
N LEU A 274 4.96 8.74 1.09
CA LEU A 274 3.54 9.04 0.90
C LEU A 274 2.74 8.87 2.21
N GLU A 275 3.37 9.03 3.38
CA GLU A 275 2.67 8.91 4.67
C GLU A 275 1.46 9.85 4.70
N LYS A 276 0.28 9.29 5.03
CA LYS A 276 -1.03 9.97 5.11
C LYS A 276 -1.48 10.69 3.82
N ALA A 277 -0.84 10.43 2.69
CA ALA A 277 -1.27 10.99 1.42
C ALA A 277 -2.63 10.42 0.99
N ASP A 278 -3.45 11.25 0.34
CA ASP A 278 -4.71 10.83 -0.26
C ASP A 278 -4.50 10.50 -1.74
N LEU A 279 -4.39 9.22 -2.07
CA LEU A 279 -4.27 8.66 -3.41
C LEU A 279 -5.59 8.06 -3.92
N THR A 280 -6.74 8.55 -3.45
CA THR A 280 -8.05 8.07 -3.89
C THR A 280 -8.15 8.11 -5.43
N ASN A 281 -8.55 7.00 -6.06
CA ASN A 281 -8.63 6.84 -7.51
C ASN A 281 -7.32 7.13 -8.30
N ALA A 282 -6.16 7.12 -7.65
CA ALA A 282 -4.89 7.26 -8.36
C ALA A 282 -4.61 6.07 -9.27
N ASN A 283 -3.95 6.31 -10.41
CA ASN A 283 -3.50 5.27 -11.31
C ASN A 283 -2.04 4.91 -11.04
N LEU A 284 -1.80 3.80 -10.36
CA LEU A 284 -0.49 3.29 -9.96
C LEU A 284 -0.07 2.07 -10.81
N SER A 285 -0.77 1.79 -11.91
CA SER A 285 -0.60 0.51 -12.61
C SER A 285 0.82 0.30 -13.13
N GLY A 286 1.43 -0.83 -12.78
CA GLY A 286 2.79 -1.21 -13.16
C GLY A 286 3.88 -0.27 -12.63
N ALA A 287 3.56 0.57 -11.63
CA ALA A 287 4.56 1.36 -10.94
C ALA A 287 5.43 0.48 -10.04
N ASP A 288 6.66 0.93 -9.83
CA ASP A 288 7.57 0.36 -8.85
C ASP A 288 7.56 1.25 -7.61
N LEU A 289 6.99 0.73 -6.52
CA LEU A 289 6.85 1.34 -5.20
C LEU A 289 7.61 0.51 -4.14
N SER A 290 8.66 -0.21 -4.54
CA SER A 290 9.47 -1.00 -3.62
C SER A 290 10.04 -0.09 -2.52
N ASN A 291 10.04 -0.55 -1.28
CA ASN A 291 10.47 0.19 -0.09
C ASN A 291 9.74 1.55 0.15
N ALA A 292 8.60 1.80 -0.52
CA ALA A 292 7.83 3.02 -0.31
C ALA A 292 7.25 3.09 1.11
N ASN A 293 7.16 4.29 1.68
CA ASN A 293 6.41 4.52 2.90
C ASN A 293 5.02 5.05 2.56
N LEU A 294 4.00 4.23 2.74
CA LEU A 294 2.60 4.56 2.49
C LEU A 294 1.79 4.59 3.81
N LYS A 295 2.42 4.59 4.99
CA LYS A 295 1.72 4.50 6.28
C LYS A 295 0.50 5.42 6.35
N ALA A 296 -0.65 4.86 6.72
CA ALA A 296 -1.93 5.57 6.85
C ALA A 296 -2.40 6.34 5.59
N ALA A 297 -1.84 6.05 4.41
CA ALA A 297 -2.32 6.61 3.15
C ALA A 297 -3.72 6.08 2.78
N ILE A 298 -4.43 6.84 1.95
CA ILE A 298 -5.76 6.48 1.44
C ILE A 298 -5.63 6.11 -0.02
N LEU A 299 -5.86 4.84 -0.37
CA LEU A 299 -5.75 4.32 -1.74
C LEU A 299 -7.11 3.79 -2.25
N THR A 300 -8.23 4.20 -1.65
CA THR A 300 -9.55 3.72 -2.06
C THR A 300 -9.79 3.93 -3.55
N GLY A 301 -10.11 2.84 -4.27
CA GLY A 301 -10.35 2.86 -5.71
C GLY A 301 -9.11 3.09 -6.59
N ALA A 302 -7.90 3.12 -6.03
CA ALA A 302 -6.67 3.24 -6.79
C ALA A 302 -6.43 2.00 -7.69
N ASN A 303 -5.87 2.22 -8.87
CA ASN A 303 -5.53 1.15 -9.82
C ASN A 303 -4.08 0.69 -9.59
N LEU A 304 -3.90 -0.47 -8.95
CA LEU A 304 -2.60 -1.08 -8.67
C LEU A 304 -2.30 -2.29 -9.58
N THR A 305 -2.99 -2.42 -10.71
CA THR A 305 -2.81 -3.56 -11.64
C THR A 305 -1.51 -3.49 -12.44
N GLY A 306 -1.19 -4.53 -13.21
CA GLY A 306 -0.10 -4.49 -14.19
C GLY A 306 1.29 -4.76 -13.61
N GLY A 307 1.38 -5.59 -12.57
CA GLY A 307 2.65 -5.98 -11.95
C GLY A 307 3.25 -4.91 -11.06
N ILE A 308 2.43 -4.24 -10.25
CA ILE A 308 2.91 -3.28 -9.24
C ILE A 308 3.99 -3.93 -8.37
N GLN A 309 5.09 -3.21 -8.12
CA GLN A 309 6.11 -3.64 -7.16
C GLN A 309 5.87 -2.91 -5.83
N LEU A 310 5.72 -3.67 -4.75
CA LEU A 310 5.50 -3.22 -3.38
C LEU A 310 6.42 -3.98 -2.41
N ASP A 311 7.48 -4.64 -2.90
CA ASP A 311 8.38 -5.38 -2.02
C ASP A 311 9.05 -4.46 -1.00
N GLY A 312 9.02 -4.88 0.27
CA GLY A 312 9.48 -4.09 1.42
C GLY A 312 8.69 -2.80 1.69
N ALA A 313 7.56 -2.55 1.01
CA ALA A 313 6.76 -1.35 1.20
C ALA A 313 6.09 -1.34 2.59
N PHE A 314 5.99 -0.14 3.17
CA PHE A 314 5.38 0.08 4.48
C PHE A 314 3.94 0.58 4.32
N LEU A 315 2.99 -0.34 4.37
CA LEU A 315 1.54 -0.17 4.15
C LEU A 315 0.72 -0.28 5.46
N GLU A 316 1.33 0.01 6.61
CA GLU A 316 0.66 -0.02 7.91
C GLU A 316 -0.52 0.97 7.95
N GLU A 317 -1.69 0.51 8.41
CA GLU A 317 -2.93 1.30 8.55
C GLU A 317 -3.44 1.92 7.23
N VAL A 318 -2.99 1.42 6.07
CA VAL A 318 -3.41 1.93 4.77
C VAL A 318 -4.83 1.53 4.43
N ASN A 319 -5.60 2.47 3.86
CA ASN A 319 -6.91 2.16 3.32
C ASN A 319 -6.83 1.70 1.86
N LEU A 320 -6.80 0.38 1.65
CA LEU A 320 -6.75 -0.30 0.35
C LEU A 320 -8.14 -0.81 -0.11
N SER A 321 -9.22 -0.26 0.44
CA SER A 321 -10.57 -0.75 0.14
C SER A 321 -10.90 -0.64 -1.35
N GLY A 322 -11.35 -1.75 -1.94
CA GLY A 322 -11.70 -1.85 -3.36
C GLY A 322 -10.54 -1.80 -4.34
N VAL A 323 -9.29 -1.96 -3.86
CA VAL A 323 -8.09 -1.96 -4.71
C VAL A 323 -7.81 -3.36 -5.27
N ASN A 324 -7.47 -3.47 -6.54
CA ASN A 324 -7.01 -4.74 -7.12
C ASN A 324 -5.48 -4.88 -6.98
N LEU A 325 -5.01 -5.93 -6.30
CA LEU A 325 -3.59 -6.27 -6.11
C LEU A 325 -3.16 -7.53 -6.90
N THR A 326 -3.97 -7.97 -7.86
CA THR A 326 -3.66 -9.12 -8.73
C THR A 326 -2.28 -8.94 -9.38
N ASP A 327 -1.47 -10.00 -9.36
CA ASP A 327 -0.09 -10.05 -9.89
C ASP A 327 0.89 -9.02 -9.26
N GLY A 328 0.55 -8.42 -8.11
CA GLY A 328 1.44 -7.54 -7.38
C GLY A 328 2.56 -8.31 -6.68
N ASN A 329 3.76 -7.71 -6.60
CA ASN A 329 4.83 -8.20 -5.75
C ASN A 329 4.78 -7.47 -4.40
N LEU A 330 4.43 -8.17 -3.33
CA LEU A 330 4.35 -7.68 -1.95
C LEU A 330 5.37 -8.36 -1.03
N ALA A 331 6.46 -8.93 -1.56
CA ALA A 331 7.45 -9.63 -0.76
C ALA A 331 7.99 -8.76 0.39
N GLY A 332 7.85 -9.22 1.63
CA GLY A 332 8.28 -8.48 2.82
C GLY A 332 7.54 -7.17 3.10
N ALA A 333 6.42 -6.89 2.40
CA ALA A 333 5.62 -5.71 2.65
C ALA A 333 4.95 -5.76 4.03
N ASN A 334 4.82 -4.62 4.70
CA ASN A 334 4.11 -4.51 5.97
C ASN A 334 2.72 -3.94 5.75
N LEU A 335 1.68 -4.78 5.82
CA LEU A 335 0.28 -4.40 5.70
C LEU A 335 -0.44 -4.40 7.07
N ASN A 336 0.28 -4.27 8.19
CA ASN A 336 -0.29 -4.31 9.53
C ASN A 336 -1.53 -3.39 9.65
N LYS A 337 -2.69 -3.96 10.00
CA LYS A 337 -3.99 -3.27 10.11
C LYS A 337 -4.45 -2.52 8.86
N ALA A 338 -3.93 -2.83 7.68
CA ALA A 338 -4.44 -2.28 6.43
C ALA A 338 -5.92 -2.67 6.24
N ASN A 339 -6.72 -1.77 5.67
CA ASN A 339 -8.12 -2.05 5.33
C ASN A 339 -8.21 -2.60 3.90
N LEU A 340 -8.46 -3.90 3.77
CA LEU A 340 -8.62 -4.62 2.49
C LEU A 340 -10.10 -4.95 2.18
N SER A 341 -11.06 -4.21 2.76
CA SER A 341 -12.48 -4.46 2.54
C SER A 341 -12.94 -4.16 1.10
N ASN A 342 -14.07 -4.76 0.70
CA ASN A 342 -14.77 -4.50 -0.58
C ASN A 342 -14.01 -4.93 -1.85
N GLY A 343 -13.52 -6.17 -1.90
CA GLY A 343 -12.99 -6.75 -3.15
C GLY A 343 -11.51 -6.47 -3.39
N THR A 344 -10.72 -6.28 -2.33
CA THR A 344 -9.27 -6.30 -2.46
C THR A 344 -8.82 -7.72 -2.76
N PHE A 345 -8.42 -7.92 -4.01
CA PHE A 345 -8.17 -9.23 -4.61
C PHE A 345 -6.67 -9.45 -4.74
N ILE A 346 -6.15 -10.46 -4.04
CA ILE A 346 -4.78 -10.97 -4.21
C ILE A 346 -4.93 -12.31 -4.93
N ASP A 347 -5.06 -12.26 -6.25
CA ASP A 347 -5.15 -13.44 -7.10
C ASP A 347 -4.00 -13.40 -8.12
N GLY A 348 -3.59 -14.59 -8.56
CA GLY A 348 -2.47 -14.79 -9.46
C GLY A 348 -1.44 -15.74 -8.86
N ALA A 349 -1.09 -16.78 -9.62
CA ALA A 349 0.02 -17.67 -9.26
C ALA A 349 1.37 -16.93 -9.17
N ASP A 350 1.45 -15.71 -9.69
CA ASP A 350 2.63 -14.85 -9.71
C ASP A 350 2.62 -13.79 -8.58
N ALA A 351 1.58 -13.73 -7.74
CA ALA A 351 1.56 -12.85 -6.57
C ALA A 351 2.58 -13.35 -5.52
N ASP A 352 3.64 -12.58 -5.31
CA ASP A 352 4.68 -12.84 -4.32
C ASP A 352 4.34 -12.09 -3.03
N THR A 353 4.04 -12.81 -1.95
CA THR A 353 3.75 -12.22 -0.63
C THR A 353 4.69 -12.79 0.44
N VAL A 354 5.84 -13.33 0.01
CA VAL A 354 6.79 -14.01 0.90
C VAL A 354 7.24 -13.08 2.00
N GLY A 355 7.03 -13.49 3.26
CA GLY A 355 7.41 -12.72 4.45
C GLY A 355 6.60 -11.45 4.70
N ALA A 356 5.48 -11.25 4.01
CA ALA A 356 4.62 -10.08 4.23
C ALA A 356 3.90 -10.14 5.60
N ASP A 357 3.67 -8.98 6.21
CA ASP A 357 2.97 -8.85 7.49
C ASP A 357 1.51 -8.40 7.27
N PHE A 358 0.58 -9.33 7.38
CA PHE A 358 -0.87 -9.13 7.32
C PHE A 358 -1.54 -9.06 8.71
N SER A 359 -0.76 -8.82 9.77
CA SER A 359 -1.28 -8.88 11.14
C SER A 359 -2.36 -7.82 11.40
N GLY A 360 -3.46 -8.23 12.04
CA GLY A 360 -4.58 -7.35 12.39
C GLY A 360 -5.45 -6.88 11.22
N ILE A 361 -5.26 -7.41 10.02
CA ILE A 361 -6.11 -7.13 8.85
C ILE A 361 -7.45 -7.87 8.98
N SER A 362 -8.51 -7.33 8.37
CA SER A 362 -9.80 -8.02 8.23
C SER A 362 -10.14 -8.26 6.76
N PHE A 363 -10.19 -9.53 6.37
CA PHE A 363 -10.57 -10.07 5.06
C PHE A 363 -12.02 -10.55 5.11
N VAL A 364 -12.98 -9.66 5.36
CA VAL A 364 -14.41 -10.04 5.32
C VAL A 364 -14.87 -10.11 3.86
N ASP A 365 -15.56 -11.19 3.51
CA ASP A 365 -16.23 -11.46 2.23
C ASP A 365 -15.34 -12.00 1.09
N GLY A 366 -14.99 -13.28 1.18
CA GLY A 366 -14.80 -14.17 0.00
C GLY A 366 -13.58 -13.89 -0.86
N ILE A 367 -12.46 -13.47 -0.26
CA ILE A 367 -11.22 -13.22 -0.98
C ILE A 367 -10.56 -14.58 -1.26
N ALA A 368 -10.45 -14.93 -2.54
CA ALA A 368 -9.55 -15.98 -3.01
C ALA A 368 -8.12 -15.43 -2.94
N ILE A 369 -7.27 -16.11 -2.19
CA ILE A 369 -5.89 -15.75 -1.92
C ILE A 369 -5.04 -16.84 -2.57
N ASN A 370 -4.71 -16.63 -3.84
CA ASN A 370 -3.78 -17.49 -4.57
C ASN A 370 -2.44 -16.75 -4.65
N GLY A 371 -1.33 -17.42 -4.34
CA GLY A 371 -0.01 -16.80 -4.29
C GLY A 371 0.95 -17.48 -3.33
N ASP A 372 2.16 -16.92 -3.21
CA ASP A 372 3.18 -17.41 -2.27
C ASP A 372 3.19 -16.59 -0.97
N PHE A 373 2.67 -17.18 0.10
CA PHE A 373 2.59 -16.66 1.47
C PHE A 373 3.64 -17.31 2.39
N THR A 374 4.73 -17.83 1.82
CA THR A 374 5.80 -18.43 2.61
C THR A 374 6.31 -17.43 3.68
N ASN A 375 6.32 -17.84 4.95
CA ASN A 375 6.66 -17.02 6.11
C ASN A 375 5.82 -15.73 6.30
N ALA A 376 4.63 -15.62 5.70
CA ALA A 376 3.74 -14.48 5.94
C ALA A 376 3.15 -14.51 7.36
N SER A 377 2.85 -13.34 7.93
CA SER A 377 2.23 -13.22 9.26
C SER A 377 0.78 -12.80 9.16
N PHE A 378 -0.14 -13.58 9.73
CA PHE A 378 -1.58 -13.28 9.85
C PHE A 378 -2.00 -13.11 11.32
N VAL A 379 -1.07 -12.71 12.20
CA VAL A 379 -1.31 -12.62 13.64
C VAL A 379 -2.48 -11.67 13.95
N ASN A 380 -3.47 -12.18 14.69
CA ASN A 380 -4.73 -11.47 15.02
C ASN A 380 -5.52 -10.95 13.79
N ALA A 381 -5.32 -11.52 12.60
CA ALA A 381 -6.10 -11.16 11.41
C ALA A 381 -7.49 -11.79 11.46
N ASP A 382 -8.50 -11.11 10.90
CA ASP A 382 -9.81 -11.70 10.65
C ASP A 382 -9.86 -12.24 9.23
N LEU A 383 -9.72 -13.57 9.08
CA LEU A 383 -9.70 -14.28 7.80
C LEU A 383 -11.04 -14.94 7.49
N SER A 384 -12.12 -14.52 8.13
CA SER A 384 -13.41 -15.17 7.99
C SER A 384 -13.89 -15.21 6.53
N LYS A 385 -14.20 -16.41 6.02
CA LYS A 385 -14.56 -16.70 4.62
C LYS A 385 -13.45 -16.44 3.59
N ALA A 386 -12.19 -16.31 3.99
CA ALA A 386 -11.08 -16.29 3.05
C ALA A 386 -10.89 -17.68 2.41
N ASP A 387 -10.43 -17.71 1.16
CA ASP A 387 -10.19 -18.95 0.42
C ASP A 387 -8.74 -19.00 -0.08
N PHE A 388 -7.90 -19.76 0.61
CA PHE A 388 -6.49 -19.97 0.27
C PHE A 388 -6.26 -21.16 -0.67
N THR A 389 -7.28 -21.59 -1.43
CA THR A 389 -7.13 -22.70 -2.39
C THR A 389 -6.02 -22.38 -3.40
N GLY A 390 -4.95 -23.17 -3.39
CA GLY A 390 -3.79 -23.01 -4.29
C GLY A 390 -2.67 -22.13 -3.75
N ALA A 391 -2.82 -21.54 -2.57
CA ALA A 391 -1.77 -20.76 -1.92
C ALA A 391 -0.60 -21.65 -1.44
N ILE A 392 0.60 -21.09 -1.43
CA ILE A 392 1.75 -21.66 -0.71
C ILE A 392 1.81 -20.96 0.65
N LEU A 393 1.59 -21.66 1.75
CA LEU A 393 1.56 -21.07 3.10
C LEU A 393 2.67 -21.63 4.01
N THR A 394 3.79 -22.08 3.42
CA THR A 394 4.88 -22.72 4.17
C THR A 394 5.44 -21.76 5.23
N GLY A 395 5.29 -22.08 6.51
CA GLY A 395 5.78 -21.24 7.61
C GLY A 395 4.94 -19.97 7.87
N ALA A 396 3.74 -19.86 7.31
CA ALA A 396 2.83 -18.75 7.64
C ALA A 396 2.37 -18.83 9.10
N ASP A 397 2.25 -17.68 9.77
CA ASP A 397 1.84 -17.57 11.19
C ASP A 397 0.38 -17.11 11.30
N PHE A 398 -0.51 -17.97 11.79
CA PHE A 398 -1.94 -17.67 11.97
C PHE A 398 -2.33 -17.35 13.44
N THR A 399 -1.36 -17.07 14.32
CA THR A 399 -1.61 -16.92 15.76
C THR A 399 -2.70 -15.88 16.06
N GLY A 400 -3.82 -16.33 16.64
CA GLY A 400 -4.93 -15.46 17.04
C GLY A 400 -5.82 -14.98 15.88
N ALA A 401 -5.64 -15.51 14.66
CA ALA A 401 -6.50 -15.19 13.53
C ALA A 401 -7.93 -15.75 13.70
N ASN A 402 -8.94 -15.06 13.19
CA ASN A 402 -10.31 -15.59 13.07
C ASN A 402 -10.45 -16.36 11.75
N LEU A 403 -10.65 -17.68 11.82
CA LEU A 403 -10.73 -18.58 10.67
C LEU A 403 -12.16 -19.08 10.36
N THR A 404 -13.19 -18.35 10.80
CA THR A 404 -14.60 -18.77 10.58
C THR A 404 -14.92 -18.88 9.08
N ASP A 405 -15.37 -20.05 8.61
CA ASP A 405 -15.66 -20.35 7.20
C ASP A 405 -14.45 -20.18 6.25
N THR A 406 -13.21 -20.21 6.75
CA THR A 406 -11.99 -20.07 5.94
C THR A 406 -11.61 -21.41 5.26
N ILE A 407 -11.24 -21.37 3.99
CA ILE A 407 -10.71 -22.53 3.26
C ILE A 407 -9.18 -22.42 3.23
N ILE A 408 -8.47 -23.40 3.79
CA ILE A 408 -7.01 -23.51 3.74
C ILE A 408 -6.67 -24.85 3.08
N THR A 409 -5.78 -24.86 2.09
CA THR A 409 -5.29 -26.10 1.46
C THR A 409 -3.77 -26.03 1.38
N LEU A 410 -3.07 -26.84 2.17
CA LEU A 410 -1.60 -26.85 2.22
C LEU A 410 -1.05 -28.00 1.37
N PRO A 411 -0.01 -27.79 0.56
CA PRO A 411 0.75 -28.89 -0.03
C PRO A 411 1.79 -29.43 0.96
N GLY A 412 1.73 -30.73 1.29
CA GLY A 412 2.85 -31.45 1.94
C GLY A 412 2.66 -31.92 3.39
N GLY A 413 1.43 -32.01 3.89
CA GLY A 413 1.15 -32.24 5.30
C GLY A 413 1.15 -30.94 6.09
N SER A 414 0.15 -30.77 6.95
CA SER A 414 -0.30 -29.49 7.50
C SER A 414 -0.10 -29.45 9.00
N THR A 415 0.32 -28.31 9.56
CA THR A 415 0.04 -28.02 10.97
C THR A 415 -1.06 -26.96 11.02
N ILE A 416 -2.24 -27.35 11.48
CA ILE A 416 -3.41 -26.48 11.62
C ILE A 416 -3.66 -26.30 13.12
N THR A 417 -3.76 -25.07 13.60
CA THR A 417 -4.12 -24.78 15.00
C THR A 417 -5.35 -23.87 15.00
N GLY A 418 -6.40 -24.34 15.67
CA GLY A 418 -7.65 -23.64 15.92
C GLY A 418 -7.52 -22.57 17.00
N THR A 419 -8.64 -22.25 17.64
CA THR A 419 -8.82 -21.14 18.56
C THR A 419 -9.39 -21.64 19.90
N SER A 420 -9.78 -20.73 20.79
CA SER A 420 -10.48 -21.12 22.04
C SER A 420 -12.02 -21.14 21.89
N GLY A 421 -12.52 -21.08 20.66
CA GLY A 421 -13.94 -21.18 20.30
C GLY A 421 -14.19 -22.35 19.35
N ALA A 422 -15.45 -22.54 18.95
CA ALA A 422 -15.81 -23.65 18.06
C ALA A 422 -15.28 -23.45 16.63
N ASP A 423 -14.48 -24.41 16.17
CA ASP A 423 -13.79 -24.41 14.88
C ASP A 423 -14.26 -25.53 13.94
N SER A 424 -14.05 -25.33 12.63
CA SER A 424 -14.27 -26.35 11.59
C SER A 424 -12.99 -26.48 10.77
N LEU A 425 -12.20 -27.50 11.07
CA LEU A 425 -10.86 -27.71 10.51
C LEU A 425 -10.86 -28.95 9.61
N THR A 426 -10.14 -28.90 8.48
CA THR A 426 -9.98 -30.05 7.58
C THR A 426 -8.56 -30.09 7.05
N GLY A 427 -7.95 -31.27 7.12
CA GLY A 427 -6.63 -31.60 6.61
C GLY A 427 -6.61 -31.83 5.11
N THR A 428 -5.64 -32.62 4.67
CA THR A 428 -5.23 -32.86 3.30
C THR A 428 -5.15 -34.36 3.04
N ALA A 429 -4.72 -34.76 1.84
CA ALA A 429 -4.48 -36.18 1.54
C ALA A 429 -3.06 -36.65 1.96
N GLN A 430 -2.41 -35.98 2.91
CA GLN A 430 -1.09 -36.30 3.44
C GLN A 430 -1.16 -36.27 4.97
N ALA A 431 -0.12 -36.77 5.65
CA ALA A 431 -0.03 -36.71 7.11
C ALA A 431 -0.10 -35.27 7.66
N ASP A 432 -1.11 -34.98 8.46
CA ASP A 432 -1.40 -33.68 9.06
C ASP A 432 -1.31 -33.70 10.61
N LEU A 433 -1.13 -32.54 11.22
CA LEU A 433 -1.30 -32.27 12.65
C LEU A 433 -2.33 -31.15 12.81
N ILE A 434 -3.48 -31.44 13.39
CA ILE A 434 -4.56 -30.48 13.59
C ILE A 434 -4.87 -30.37 15.08
N ASP A 435 -4.86 -29.17 15.65
CA ASP A 435 -5.11 -28.90 17.07
C ASP A 435 -6.25 -27.89 17.22
N GLY A 436 -7.42 -28.31 17.70
CA GLY A 436 -8.62 -27.50 17.95
C GLY A 436 -8.52 -26.58 19.16
N LEU A 437 -7.59 -26.85 20.09
CA LEU A 437 -7.40 -26.17 21.38
C LEU A 437 -8.61 -26.22 22.33
N GLY A 438 -9.67 -25.45 22.08
CA GLY A 438 -10.86 -25.57 22.90
C GLY A 438 -12.04 -24.89 22.26
N GLY A 439 -13.24 -25.37 22.48
CA GLY A 439 -14.35 -25.07 21.59
C GLY A 439 -15.33 -26.22 21.57
N ASN A 440 -16.10 -26.32 20.51
CA ASN A 440 -16.80 -27.56 20.17
C ASN A 440 -16.47 -27.76 18.70
N ASP A 441 -15.40 -28.49 18.44
CA ASP A 441 -14.70 -28.44 17.17
C ASP A 441 -15.13 -29.57 16.25
N THR A 442 -15.04 -29.34 14.94
CA THR A 442 -15.21 -30.38 13.92
C THR A 442 -13.93 -30.47 13.13
N ILE A 443 -13.22 -31.60 13.25
CA ILE A 443 -11.89 -31.80 12.68
C ILE A 443 -11.90 -33.04 11.78
N GLY A 444 -11.41 -32.92 10.54
CA GLY A 444 -11.25 -34.05 9.62
C GLY A 444 -9.83 -34.14 9.05
N GLY A 445 -9.17 -35.30 9.12
CA GLY A 445 -7.83 -35.56 8.57
C GLY A 445 -7.82 -35.79 7.06
N LEU A 446 -8.73 -36.65 6.57
CA LEU A 446 -8.87 -37.14 5.18
C LEU A 446 -8.00 -38.37 4.89
N ASP A 447 -7.08 -38.32 3.92
CA ASP A 447 -6.16 -39.44 3.66
C ASP A 447 -4.81 -39.03 4.28
N GLY A 448 -4.06 -39.91 4.92
CA GLY A 448 -2.86 -39.50 5.62
C GLY A 448 -2.61 -40.33 6.85
N ASN A 449 -1.50 -40.07 7.54
CA ASN A 449 -1.31 -40.55 8.89
C ASN A 449 -1.38 -39.32 9.78
N ASP A 450 -2.57 -39.00 10.26
CA ASP A 450 -2.89 -37.69 10.83
C ASP A 450 -2.81 -37.71 12.35
N THR A 451 -2.60 -36.54 12.95
CA THR A 451 -2.71 -36.31 14.38
C THR A 451 -3.74 -35.23 14.63
N LEU A 452 -4.88 -35.57 15.22
CA LEU A 452 -6.00 -34.67 15.47
C LEU A 452 -6.18 -34.50 16.98
N LEU A 453 -6.10 -33.26 17.48
CA LEU A 453 -6.31 -32.91 18.88
C LEU A 453 -7.57 -32.03 18.96
N GLY A 454 -8.61 -32.45 19.68
CA GLY A 454 -9.84 -31.69 19.89
C GLY A 454 -9.63 -30.59 20.92
N GLY A 455 -9.12 -30.99 22.10
CA GLY A 455 -8.81 -30.07 23.17
C GLY A 455 -9.95 -29.98 24.18
N ALA A 456 -10.33 -28.78 24.62
CA ALA A 456 -11.39 -28.64 25.63
C ALA A 456 -12.75 -28.34 25.01
N GLY A 457 -13.76 -29.13 25.35
CA GLY A 457 -15.16 -28.98 24.95
C GLY A 457 -15.61 -30.15 24.10
N ARG A 458 -16.75 -30.05 23.41
CA ARG A 458 -17.40 -31.21 22.79
C ARG A 458 -17.04 -31.32 21.31
N ASP A 459 -16.09 -32.19 21.00
CA ASP A 459 -15.43 -32.23 19.71
C ASP A 459 -15.85 -33.44 18.85
N SER A 460 -15.71 -33.29 17.54
CA SER A 460 -15.99 -34.31 16.53
C SER A 460 -14.76 -34.46 15.62
N LEU A 461 -13.99 -35.53 15.82
CA LEU A 461 -12.76 -35.83 15.10
C LEU A 461 -12.96 -37.01 14.14
N GLN A 462 -12.47 -36.86 12.92
CA GLN A 462 -12.47 -37.93 11.90
C GLN A 462 -11.08 -38.04 11.26
N GLY A 463 -10.36 -39.14 11.49
CA GLY A 463 -9.04 -39.41 10.89
C GLY A 463 -9.15 -39.58 9.39
N GLY A 464 -9.74 -40.69 8.96
CA GLY A 464 -10.07 -40.96 7.57
C GLY A 464 -9.36 -42.21 7.07
N ALA A 465 -8.39 -42.10 6.15
CA ALA A 465 -7.67 -43.24 5.62
C ALA A 465 -6.16 -43.12 5.87
N GLY A 466 -5.58 -44.13 6.50
CA GLY A 466 -4.19 -44.23 6.95
C GLY A 466 -4.15 -44.39 8.46
N ASN A 467 -2.96 -44.35 9.05
CA ASN A 467 -2.81 -44.65 10.48
C ASN A 467 -2.83 -43.35 11.29
N ASP A 468 -3.95 -43.07 11.93
CA ASP A 468 -4.24 -41.79 12.55
C ASP A 468 -4.10 -41.82 14.08
N SER A 469 -3.90 -40.66 14.69
CA SER A 469 -3.85 -40.45 16.14
C SER A 469 -4.84 -39.36 16.52
N LEU A 470 -5.94 -39.72 17.18
CA LEU A 470 -7.01 -38.82 17.58
C LEU A 470 -7.04 -38.66 19.09
N GLU A 471 -7.05 -37.42 19.58
CA GLU A 471 -7.16 -37.07 20.99
C GLU A 471 -8.35 -36.13 21.19
N GLY A 472 -9.41 -36.58 21.89
CA GLY A 472 -10.61 -35.79 22.17
C GLY A 472 -10.31 -34.65 23.12
N GLY A 473 -9.76 -35.00 24.29
CA GLY A 473 -9.32 -34.03 25.28
C GLY A 473 -10.29 -33.96 26.45
N GLY A 474 -11.01 -32.86 26.63
CA GLY A 474 -11.92 -32.70 27.76
C GLY A 474 -13.31 -32.34 27.32
N GLY A 475 -14.27 -33.26 27.34
CA GLY A 475 -15.62 -32.98 26.89
C GLY A 475 -16.53 -34.19 26.80
N ALA A 476 -17.13 -34.41 25.66
CA ALA A 476 -17.99 -35.58 25.41
C ALA A 476 -17.91 -35.86 23.92
N ASP A 477 -16.78 -36.42 23.53
CA ASP A 477 -16.22 -36.29 22.20
C ASP A 477 -16.63 -37.46 21.31
N THR A 478 -16.57 -37.26 20.01
CA THR A 478 -16.79 -38.31 19.01
C THR A 478 -15.55 -38.46 18.16
N LEU A 479 -14.88 -39.60 18.26
CA LEU A 479 -13.64 -39.90 17.54
C LEU A 479 -13.91 -41.05 16.57
N LEU A 480 -13.62 -40.82 15.29
CA LEU A 480 -13.73 -41.80 14.22
C LEU A 480 -12.34 -41.98 13.57
N GLY A 481 -11.67 -43.11 13.82
CA GLY A 481 -10.35 -43.42 13.26
C GLY A 481 -10.43 -43.54 11.74
N GLY A 482 -11.20 -44.52 11.27
CA GLY A 482 -11.48 -44.70 9.85
C GLY A 482 -10.86 -45.98 9.31
N ALA A 483 -9.95 -45.90 8.35
CA ALA A 483 -9.30 -47.07 7.76
C ALA A 483 -7.80 -46.98 7.95
N GLY A 484 -7.20 -47.91 8.68
CA GLY A 484 -5.80 -47.95 9.05
C GLY A 484 -5.68 -48.42 10.49
N ASN A 485 -4.46 -48.43 11.02
CA ASN A 485 -4.25 -48.77 12.42
C ASN A 485 -4.19 -47.48 13.23
N ASP A 486 -5.26 -47.20 13.96
CA ASP A 486 -5.48 -45.89 14.57
C ASP A 486 -5.28 -45.92 16.09
N PHE A 487 -4.91 -44.77 16.66
CA PHE A 487 -4.86 -44.54 18.10
C PHE A 487 -5.91 -43.52 18.49
N LEU A 488 -6.89 -43.91 19.30
CA LEU A 488 -7.98 -43.04 19.74
C LEU A 488 -7.95 -42.89 21.26
N PHE A 489 -7.83 -41.63 21.72
CA PHE A 489 -7.82 -41.25 23.13
C PHE A 489 -8.97 -40.28 23.42
N GLY A 490 -10.01 -40.71 24.14
CA GLY A 490 -11.12 -39.84 24.57
C GLY A 490 -10.67 -38.84 25.65
N ASN A 491 -9.80 -39.31 26.54
CA ASN A 491 -9.26 -38.60 27.71
C ASN A 491 -10.32 -38.32 28.78
N GLY A 492 -10.97 -37.16 28.79
CA GLY A 492 -11.88 -36.77 29.86
C GLY A 492 -13.25 -36.49 29.32
N GLY A 493 -14.25 -37.27 29.70
CA GLY A 493 -15.56 -37.06 29.09
C GLY A 493 -16.46 -38.27 29.16
N ASN A 494 -17.60 -38.22 28.49
CA ASN A 494 -18.27 -39.46 28.11
C ASN A 494 -18.20 -39.52 26.59
N ASP A 495 -17.24 -40.28 26.10
CA ASP A 495 -16.79 -40.22 24.73
C ASP A 495 -17.30 -41.40 23.91
N SER A 496 -17.33 -41.23 22.60
CA SER A 496 -17.71 -42.26 21.63
C SER A 496 -16.56 -42.46 20.65
N LEU A 497 -15.86 -43.59 20.77
CA LEU A 497 -14.70 -43.92 19.94
C LEU A 497 -15.06 -45.06 18.98
N GLN A 498 -14.71 -44.88 17.71
CA GLN A 498 -14.86 -45.87 16.67
C GLN A 498 -13.53 -46.04 15.91
N GLY A 499 -12.84 -47.18 16.08
CA GLY A 499 -11.56 -47.48 15.43
C GLY A 499 -11.73 -47.56 13.91
N GLY A 500 -12.47 -48.57 13.45
CA GLY A 500 -12.92 -48.64 12.07
C GLY A 500 -12.36 -49.86 11.36
N GLY A 501 -11.33 -49.71 10.53
CA GLY A 501 -10.76 -50.83 9.80
C GLY A 501 -9.26 -50.90 9.93
N GLY A 502 -8.72 -51.87 10.65
CA GLY A 502 -7.29 -52.05 10.88
C GLY A 502 -7.07 -52.63 12.26
N ALA A 503 -5.89 -52.49 12.86
CA ALA A 503 -5.69 -52.89 14.25
C ALA A 503 -5.57 -51.62 15.09
N ASP A 504 -6.63 -51.31 15.84
CA ASP A 504 -6.80 -50.02 16.50
C ASP A 504 -6.53 -50.11 18.00
N PHE A 505 -6.07 -49.02 18.60
CA PHE A 505 -5.97 -48.85 20.04
C PHE A 505 -6.98 -47.80 20.50
N LEU A 506 -7.89 -48.19 21.39
CA LEU A 506 -8.96 -47.31 21.90
C LEU A 506 -8.84 -47.18 23.42
N ALA A 507 -8.64 -45.95 23.88
CA ALA A 507 -8.68 -45.58 25.29
C ALA A 507 -9.74 -44.49 25.52
N GLY A 508 -10.84 -44.85 26.17
CA GLY A 508 -11.88 -43.89 26.54
C GLY A 508 -11.36 -42.83 27.51
N GLY A 509 -10.65 -43.28 28.55
CA GLY A 509 -10.09 -42.42 29.57
C GLY A 509 -11.02 -42.35 30.79
N SER A 510 -11.21 -41.15 31.34
CA SER A 510 -12.08 -40.93 32.49
C SER A 510 -13.51 -40.61 32.07
N GLY A 511 -14.46 -41.38 32.59
CA GLY A 511 -15.89 -41.20 32.40
C GLY A 511 -16.54 -42.49 31.93
N ASN A 512 -17.72 -42.40 31.31
CA ASN A 512 -18.40 -43.60 30.82
C ASN A 512 -18.40 -43.57 29.30
N ASP A 513 -17.44 -44.29 28.71
CA ASP A 513 -17.20 -44.21 27.29
C ASP A 513 -17.86 -45.35 26.52
N THR A 514 -18.06 -45.16 25.21
CA THR A 514 -18.55 -46.21 24.32
C THR A 514 -17.52 -46.46 23.23
N LEU A 515 -17.01 -47.69 23.17
CA LEU A 515 -15.91 -48.09 22.30
C LEU A 515 -16.38 -49.15 21.29
N PHE A 516 -16.03 -48.92 20.02
CA PHE A 516 -16.25 -49.84 18.89
C PHE A 516 -14.92 -50.05 18.16
N GLY A 517 -14.37 -51.26 18.21
CA GLY A 517 -13.16 -51.60 17.43
C GLY A 517 -13.48 -51.70 15.94
N ASN A 518 -14.63 -52.33 15.63
CA ASN A 518 -15.11 -52.71 14.32
C ASN A 518 -14.27 -53.83 13.67
N ALA A 519 -13.61 -53.56 12.54
CA ALA A 519 -12.95 -54.60 11.76
C ALA A 519 -11.46 -54.58 12.08
N GLY A 520 -10.99 -55.56 12.85
CA GLY A 520 -9.61 -55.46 13.30
C GLY A 520 -9.16 -56.53 14.24
N ALA A 521 -7.96 -56.35 14.74
CA ALA A 521 -7.48 -56.97 15.98
C ALA A 521 -7.17 -55.81 16.92
N ASP A 522 -8.16 -55.45 17.71
CA ASP A 522 -8.21 -54.15 18.39
C ASP A 522 -7.82 -54.30 19.86
N VAL A 523 -7.30 -53.23 20.44
CA VAL A 523 -6.91 -53.16 21.84
C VAL A 523 -7.77 -52.11 22.54
N PHE A 524 -8.53 -52.54 23.54
CA PHE A 524 -9.36 -51.66 24.37
C PHE A 524 -8.69 -51.43 25.72
N GLU A 525 -8.26 -50.21 25.99
CA GLU A 525 -7.75 -49.86 27.31
C GLU A 525 -8.90 -49.60 28.29
N ILE A 526 -8.84 -50.26 29.46
CA ILE A 526 -9.86 -50.16 30.50
C ILE A 526 -9.25 -49.82 31.87
N GLY A 527 -10.06 -49.19 32.72
CA GLY A 527 -9.69 -48.92 34.12
C GLY A 527 -9.04 -47.56 34.39
N GLN A 528 -9.15 -46.61 33.44
CA GLN A 528 -8.75 -45.21 33.60
C GLN A 528 -9.73 -44.40 34.48
N GLY A 529 -10.98 -44.86 34.62
CA GLY A 529 -11.96 -44.38 35.59
C GLY A 529 -13.36 -44.26 34.98
N GLY A 530 -14.39 -44.65 35.74
CA GLY A 530 -15.76 -44.79 35.22
C GLY A 530 -16.01 -46.18 34.63
N THR A 531 -17.07 -46.33 33.84
CA THR A 531 -17.52 -47.63 33.32
C THR A 531 -17.70 -47.57 31.80
N ASP A 532 -16.76 -48.20 31.09
CA ASP A 532 -16.75 -48.20 29.64
C ASP A 532 -17.63 -49.31 29.06
N ILE A 533 -18.20 -49.08 27.87
CA ILE A 533 -19.01 -50.04 27.15
C ILE A 533 -18.30 -50.41 25.85
N ILE A 534 -17.94 -51.68 25.73
CA ILE A 534 -17.29 -52.25 24.55
C ILE A 534 -18.31 -53.05 23.77
N LYS A 535 -18.56 -52.67 22.53
CA LYS A 535 -19.77 -53.06 21.80
C LYS A 535 -19.61 -54.26 20.87
N ASP A 536 -18.40 -54.55 20.42
CA ASP A 536 -18.13 -55.50 19.35
C ASP A 536 -16.89 -56.38 19.54
N PHE A 537 -16.43 -56.55 20.79
CA PHE A 537 -15.28 -57.38 21.13
C PHE A 537 -15.35 -58.81 20.55
N VAL A 538 -14.26 -59.24 19.92
CA VAL A 538 -14.07 -60.55 19.31
C VAL A 538 -13.00 -61.35 20.04
N ASP A 539 -13.44 -62.36 20.81
CA ASP A 539 -12.58 -63.32 21.52
C ASP A 539 -11.52 -63.96 20.61
N GLY A 540 -10.26 -63.96 21.07
CA GLY A 540 -9.09 -64.48 20.36
C GLY A 540 -8.60 -63.61 19.19
N VAL A 541 -9.18 -62.43 19.01
CA VAL A 541 -8.77 -61.43 18.01
C VAL A 541 -8.44 -60.11 18.71
N ASP A 542 -9.36 -59.60 19.51
CA ASP A 542 -9.21 -58.36 20.27
C ASP A 542 -8.59 -58.62 21.64
N LEU A 543 -8.00 -57.58 22.22
CA LEU A 543 -7.36 -57.61 23.53
C LEU A 543 -7.85 -56.45 24.41
N PHE A 544 -7.71 -56.61 25.71
CA PHE A 544 -7.83 -55.56 26.71
C PHE A 544 -6.42 -55.11 27.14
N ALA A 545 -6.19 -53.82 27.18
CA ALA A 545 -5.07 -53.23 27.92
C ALA A 545 -5.57 -52.77 29.28
N LEU A 546 -4.81 -53.06 30.35
CA LEU A 546 -5.12 -52.55 31.68
C LEU A 546 -4.35 -51.26 31.92
N PHE A 547 -5.05 -50.23 32.38
CA PHE A 547 -4.43 -48.94 32.62
C PHE A 547 -3.26 -49.02 33.62
N GLU A 548 -2.09 -48.55 33.20
CA GLU A 548 -0.89 -48.41 34.03
C GLU A 548 -0.73 -46.96 34.52
N GLY A 549 -1.36 -46.65 35.65
CA GLY A 549 -1.24 -45.33 36.28
C GLY A 549 0.08 -45.13 37.02
N ALA A 550 0.51 -43.87 37.19
CA ALA A 550 1.76 -43.50 37.86
C ALA A 550 1.91 -43.97 39.34
N THR A 551 0.81 -44.41 39.97
CA THR A 551 0.79 -44.87 41.37
C THR A 551 0.01 -46.16 41.60
N THR A 552 -0.61 -46.73 40.56
CA THR A 552 -1.52 -47.87 40.63
C THR A 552 -1.48 -48.62 39.31
N GLU A 553 -1.09 -49.89 39.38
CA GLU A 553 -1.00 -50.82 38.26
C GLU A 553 -2.12 -51.86 38.46
N ILE A 554 -3.08 -51.93 37.54
CA ILE A 554 -4.15 -52.94 37.58
C ILE A 554 -3.61 -54.21 36.95
N GLN A 555 -3.68 -55.34 37.64
CA GLN A 555 -3.29 -56.64 37.10
C GLN A 555 -4.53 -57.49 36.85
N PHE A 556 -4.43 -58.50 35.96
CA PHE A 556 -5.53 -59.45 35.71
C PHE A 556 -6.04 -60.11 37.01
N THR A 557 -5.15 -60.38 37.96
CA THR A 557 -5.53 -60.96 39.27
C THR A 557 -6.39 -60.05 40.15
N ASP A 558 -6.45 -58.76 39.83
CA ASP A 558 -7.29 -57.79 40.53
C ASP A 558 -8.71 -57.77 39.96
N LEU A 559 -8.99 -58.49 38.88
CA LEU A 559 -10.27 -58.45 38.18
C LEU A 559 -11.22 -59.57 38.60
N THR A 560 -12.50 -59.22 38.66
CA THR A 560 -13.62 -60.15 38.73
C THR A 560 -14.39 -60.04 37.42
N ILE A 561 -14.47 -61.13 36.67
CA ILE A 561 -15.15 -61.23 35.38
C ILE A 561 -16.44 -62.06 35.58
N GLY A 562 -17.59 -61.47 35.29
CA GLY A 562 -18.89 -62.09 35.56
C GLY A 562 -19.98 -61.70 34.57
N ALA A 563 -21.10 -62.42 34.60
CA ALA A 563 -22.25 -62.07 33.76
C ALA A 563 -22.95 -60.82 34.28
N ASP A 564 -23.42 -59.96 33.37
CA ASP A 564 -24.39 -58.94 33.72
C ASP A 564 -25.73 -59.57 34.09
N SER A 565 -26.25 -59.21 35.27
CA SER A 565 -27.54 -59.66 35.78
C SER A 565 -28.73 -59.12 34.99
N ALA A 566 -28.57 -57.97 34.30
CA ALA A 566 -29.61 -57.36 33.49
C ALA A 566 -29.68 -57.95 32.08
N VAL A 567 -28.52 -58.22 31.47
CA VAL A 567 -28.41 -58.81 30.13
C VAL A 567 -27.37 -59.92 30.16
N SER A 568 -27.82 -61.17 30.28
CA SER A 568 -26.93 -62.33 30.51
C SER A 568 -25.93 -62.63 29.38
N SER A 569 -26.07 -61.99 28.22
CA SER A 569 -25.10 -62.06 27.12
C SER A 569 -23.94 -61.09 27.29
N ASN A 570 -24.00 -60.15 28.23
CA ASN A 570 -22.95 -59.18 28.48
C ASN A 570 -22.03 -59.67 29.60
N THR A 571 -20.77 -59.26 29.51
CA THR A 571 -19.76 -59.49 30.55
C THR A 571 -19.47 -58.19 31.29
N LEU A 572 -19.40 -58.29 32.61
CA LEU A 572 -18.92 -57.23 33.50
C LEU A 572 -17.50 -57.56 33.93
N ILE A 573 -16.58 -56.60 33.72
CA ILE A 573 -15.23 -56.63 34.27
C ILE A 573 -15.21 -55.63 35.42
N SER A 574 -14.82 -56.08 36.61
CA SER A 574 -14.85 -55.27 37.83
C SER A 574 -13.58 -55.45 38.65
N LEU A 575 -13.20 -54.42 39.42
CA LEU A 575 -12.12 -54.52 40.38
C LEU A 575 -12.56 -55.33 41.60
N THR A 576 -11.85 -56.41 41.91
CA THR A 576 -12.17 -57.35 43.01
C THR A 576 -12.16 -56.66 44.38
N ALA A 577 -11.31 -55.65 44.56
CA ALA A 577 -11.19 -54.96 45.84
C ALA A 577 -12.39 -54.03 46.14
N THR A 578 -13.00 -53.44 45.12
CA THR A 578 -14.03 -52.40 45.25
C THR A 578 -15.40 -52.81 44.72
N ASN A 579 -15.47 -53.87 43.91
CA ASN A 579 -16.60 -54.21 43.04
C ASN A 579 -17.01 -53.10 42.06
N GLU A 580 -16.09 -52.18 41.77
CA GLU A 580 -16.29 -51.15 40.76
C GLU A 580 -16.24 -51.79 39.37
N ILE A 581 -17.25 -51.54 38.55
CA ILE A 581 -17.31 -52.02 37.18
C ILE A 581 -16.47 -51.06 36.33
N ILE A 582 -15.43 -51.58 35.70
CA ILE A 582 -14.54 -50.80 34.84
C ILE A 582 -14.87 -50.97 33.37
N ALA A 583 -15.49 -52.09 32.99
CA ALA A 583 -15.95 -52.31 31.62
C ALA A 583 -17.17 -53.23 31.55
N ILE A 584 -18.01 -52.98 30.56
CA ILE A 584 -19.13 -53.81 30.14
C ILE A 584 -18.89 -54.23 28.69
N VAL A 585 -18.68 -55.53 28.46
CA VAL A 585 -18.51 -56.10 27.12
C VAL A 585 -19.86 -56.64 26.65
N GLU A 586 -20.46 -56.00 25.66
CA GLU A 586 -21.78 -56.38 25.17
C GLU A 586 -21.73 -57.62 24.26
N GLY A 587 -22.67 -58.54 24.45
CA GLY A 587 -22.83 -59.70 23.57
C GLY A 587 -21.78 -60.81 23.71
N VAL A 588 -20.74 -60.62 24.51
CA VAL A 588 -19.71 -61.63 24.80
C VAL A 588 -19.96 -62.30 26.15
N ASN A 589 -19.94 -63.64 26.17
CA ASN A 589 -20.12 -64.39 27.42
C ASN A 589 -18.85 -64.36 28.27
N PHE A 590 -19.01 -64.13 29.57
CA PHE A 590 -17.89 -63.98 30.52
C PHE A 590 -16.97 -65.21 30.58
N SER A 591 -17.44 -66.40 30.19
CA SER A 591 -16.60 -67.60 30.15
C SER A 591 -15.58 -67.62 29.00
N LEU A 592 -15.72 -66.70 28.03
CA LEU A 592 -14.81 -66.56 26.90
C LEU A 592 -13.65 -65.62 27.22
N ILE A 593 -13.86 -64.64 28.11
CA ILE A 593 -12.81 -63.69 28.50
C ILE A 593 -11.89 -64.36 29.55
N THR A 594 -10.62 -64.51 29.18
CA THR A 594 -9.56 -65.17 29.96
C THR A 594 -8.34 -64.25 30.09
N GLU A 595 -7.33 -64.69 30.85
CA GLU A 595 -6.06 -63.97 30.96
C GLU A 595 -5.35 -63.77 29.61
N ALA A 596 -5.64 -64.62 28.60
CA ALA A 596 -5.05 -64.49 27.27
C ALA A 596 -5.62 -63.31 26.45
N ASP A 597 -6.73 -62.74 26.88
CA ASP A 597 -7.37 -61.59 26.26
C ASP A 597 -6.87 -60.26 26.84
N PHE A 598 -5.86 -60.29 27.71
CA PHE A 598 -5.21 -59.12 28.29
C PHE A 598 -3.74 -59.09 27.86
N ASP A 599 -3.27 -57.95 27.34
CA ASP A 599 -1.88 -57.74 26.90
C ASP A 599 -0.91 -57.55 28.10
#